data_AF-A0A6P4F3D2-F1
#
_entry.id   AF-A0A6P4F3D2-F1
#
_cell.length_a   1.000
_cell.length_b   1.000
_cell.length_c   1.000
_cell.angle_alpha   90.00
_cell.angle_beta   90.00
_cell.angle_gamma   90.00
#
_symmetry.space_group_name_H-M   'P 1'
#
loop_
_entity.id
_entity.type
_entity.pdbx_description
1 polymer ?
#
loop_
_entity_poly.entity_id
_entity_poly.type
_entity_poly.pdbx_seq_one_letter_code
_entity_poly.pdbx_strand_id
1 'polypeptide(L)'
;MWFEILPGAVIITTLLSVPIYAMYGLQKLTIGNAFRRNMDDRFGRVMYQRDFRLTDNPYKMNGLEQIPDEEEEKEQIEEPEDPALLKKREKERKQKEKQRKEEEKLREKQLKEEEKQKKMQ
;
A
#
# COMPACT_ATOMS: atom_id res chain seq x y z
N MET A 1 -56.22 38.15 7.80
CA MET A 1 -55.40 38.59 8.96
C MET A 1 -53.94 38.26 8.68
N TRP A 2 -52.97 38.99 9.24
CA TRP A 2 -51.55 38.83 8.89
C TRP A 2 -50.99 37.40 9.12
N PHE A 3 -51.63 36.62 9.98
CA PHE A 3 -51.24 35.23 10.26
C PHE A 3 -51.55 34.23 9.14
N GLU A 4 -52.37 34.58 8.15
CA GLU A 4 -52.69 33.69 7.01
C GLU A 4 -51.45 33.40 6.14
N ILE A 5 -50.37 34.16 6.30
CA ILE A 5 -49.08 33.88 5.67
C ILE A 5 -48.30 32.76 6.37
N LEU A 6 -48.60 32.47 7.65
CA LEU A 6 -47.85 31.53 8.47
C LEU A 6 -47.88 30.09 7.91
N PRO A 7 -49.03 29.54 7.43
CA PRO A 7 -49.03 28.22 6.82
C PRO A 7 -48.09 28.12 5.62
N GLY A 8 -48.10 29.13 4.73
CA GLY A 8 -47.20 29.18 3.57
C GLY A 8 -45.73 29.29 3.99
N ALA A 9 -45.42 30.16 4.94
CA ALA A 9 -44.07 30.31 5.47
C ALA A 9 -43.57 29.01 6.12
N VAL A 10 -44.40 28.33 6.90
CA VAL A 10 -44.06 27.05 7.55
C VAL A 10 -43.77 25.98 6.50
N ILE A 11 -44.58 25.87 5.43
CA ILE A 11 -44.33 24.91 4.35
C ILE A 11 -42.97 25.20 3.68
N ILE A 12 -42.67 26.46 3.39
CA ILE A 12 -41.40 26.84 2.76
C ILE A 12 -40.22 26.51 3.68
N THR A 13 -40.27 26.92 4.96
CA THR A 13 -39.18 26.68 5.91
C THR A 13 -38.97 25.19 6.17
N THR A 14 -40.04 24.42 6.30
CA THR A 14 -39.92 22.96 6.48
C THR A 14 -39.29 22.32 5.26
N LEU A 15 -39.76 22.61 4.05
CA LEU A 15 -39.20 22.07 2.81
C LEU A 15 -37.75 22.49 2.57
N LEU A 16 -37.34 23.70 2.97
CA LEU A 16 -35.94 24.14 2.86
C LEU A 16 -35.03 23.51 3.92
N SER A 17 -35.54 23.28 5.13
CA SER A 17 -34.75 22.70 6.22
C SER A 17 -34.56 21.19 6.09
N VAL A 18 -35.55 20.46 5.58
CA VAL A 18 -35.53 18.99 5.47
C VAL A 18 -34.30 18.47 4.71
N PRO A 19 -33.92 18.99 3.52
CA PRO A 19 -32.74 18.51 2.81
C PRO A 19 -31.44 18.65 3.61
N ILE A 20 -31.30 19.70 4.42
CA ILE A 20 -30.09 19.96 5.22
C ILE A 20 -29.92 18.87 6.27
N TYR A 21 -30.98 18.58 7.03
CA TYR A 21 -30.96 17.55 8.07
C TYR A 21 -30.93 16.13 7.50
N ALA A 22 -31.63 15.89 6.39
CA ALA A 22 -31.60 14.61 5.70
C ALA A 22 -30.18 14.27 5.21
N MET A 23 -29.49 15.24 4.61
CA MET A 23 -28.11 15.04 4.16
C MET A 23 -27.14 14.78 5.32
N TYR A 24 -27.32 15.43 6.47
CA TYR A 24 -26.54 15.14 7.68
C TYR A 24 -26.70 13.66 8.10
N GLY A 25 -27.95 13.17 8.15
CA GLY A 25 -28.23 11.77 8.49
C GLY A 25 -27.65 10.77 7.47
N LEU A 26 -27.85 11.04 6.17
CA LEU A 26 -27.34 10.19 5.09
C LEU A 26 -25.80 10.12 5.07
N GLN A 27 -25.11 11.23 5.31
CA GLN A 27 -23.65 11.25 5.37
C GLN A 27 -23.14 10.42 6.56
N LYS A 28 -23.78 10.56 7.72
CA LYS A 28 -23.41 9.79 8.91
C LYS A 28 -23.57 8.28 8.70
N LEU A 29 -24.62 7.85 7.98
CA LEU A 29 -24.86 6.44 7.68
C LEU A 29 -23.92 5.87 6.61
N THR A 30 -23.59 6.64 5.58
CA THR A 30 -22.78 6.15 4.45
C THR A 30 -21.28 6.18 4.72
N ILE A 31 -20.79 7.22 5.40
CA ILE A 31 -19.37 7.52 5.56
C ILE A 31 -18.89 7.28 7.01
N GLY A 32 -19.82 7.21 7.96
CA GLY A 32 -19.52 7.11 9.40
C GLY A 32 -19.24 8.48 10.06
N ASN A 33 -19.19 9.56 9.27
CA ASN A 33 -19.06 10.92 9.77
C ASN A 33 -20.12 11.83 9.13
N ALA A 34 -20.65 12.76 9.92
CA ALA A 34 -21.75 13.61 9.48
C ALA A 34 -21.33 14.81 8.63
N PHE A 35 -20.02 15.13 8.63
CA PHE A 35 -19.46 16.21 7.83
C PHE A 35 -18.42 15.67 6.85
N ARG A 36 -18.45 16.19 5.62
CA ARG A 36 -17.45 15.87 4.60
C ARG A 36 -16.21 16.74 4.78
N ARG A 37 -15.03 16.16 4.53
CA ARG A 37 -13.77 16.93 4.47
C ARG A 37 -13.72 17.79 3.20
N ASN A 38 -13.16 18.99 3.33
CA ASN A 38 -12.90 19.86 2.18
C ASN A 38 -11.80 19.25 1.30
N MET A 39 -12.07 19.16 0.01
CA MET A 39 -11.15 18.59 -1.01
C MET A 39 -10.81 19.60 -2.11
N ASP A 40 -10.99 20.89 -1.84
CA ASP A 40 -10.77 21.95 -2.82
C ASP A 40 -9.29 22.08 -3.18
N ASP A 41 -8.41 21.94 -2.17
CA ASP A 41 -6.97 21.99 -2.37
C ASP A 41 -6.38 20.63 -2.80
N ARG A 42 -5.28 20.70 -3.58
CA ARG A 42 -4.54 19.52 -4.03
C ARG A 42 -4.01 18.70 -2.87
N PHE A 43 -3.47 19.36 -1.83
CA PHE A 43 -2.95 18.64 -0.67
C PHE A 43 -4.06 17.87 0.06
N GLY A 44 -5.22 18.51 0.26
CA GLY A 44 -6.40 17.87 0.85
C GLY A 44 -6.83 16.61 0.11
N ARG A 45 -6.84 16.63 -1.22
CA ARG A 45 -7.16 15.45 -2.05
C ARG A 45 -6.15 14.32 -1.91
N VAL A 46 -4.86 14.64 -1.92
CA VAL A 46 -3.79 13.63 -1.79
C VAL A 46 -3.87 12.96 -0.42
N MET A 47 -4.08 13.75 0.64
CA MET A 47 -4.22 13.20 1.99
C MET A 47 -5.49 12.38 2.16
N TYR A 48 -6.61 12.80 1.54
CA TYR A 48 -7.84 12.00 1.53
C TYR A 48 -7.64 10.63 0.87
N GLN A 49 -6.92 10.56 -0.25
CA GLN A 49 -6.58 9.29 -0.89
C GLN A 49 -5.60 8.44 -0.06
N ARG A 50 -4.61 9.08 0.59
CA ARG A 50 -3.68 8.40 1.49
C ARG A 50 -4.44 7.69 2.61
N ASP A 51 -5.34 8.41 3.28
CA ASP A 51 -6.11 7.86 4.39
C ASP A 51 -7.00 6.71 3.90
N PHE A 52 -7.59 6.82 2.70
CA PHE A 52 -8.32 5.71 2.06
C PHE A 52 -7.46 4.45 1.83
N ARG A 53 -6.17 4.60 1.51
CA ARG A 53 -5.26 3.45 1.29
C ARG A 53 -4.81 2.80 2.61
N LEU A 54 -4.82 3.54 3.71
CA LEU A 54 -4.35 3.06 5.00
C LEU A 54 -5.47 2.35 5.79
N THR A 55 -6.70 2.87 5.73
CA THR A 55 -7.79 2.44 6.62
C THR A 55 -9.08 2.05 5.92
N ASP A 56 -9.13 2.11 4.59
CA ASP A 56 -10.32 1.96 3.73
C ASP A 56 -11.47 2.96 4.03
N ASN A 57 -11.34 3.79 5.07
CA ASN A 57 -12.27 4.86 5.42
C ASN A 57 -11.50 6.11 5.88
N PRO A 58 -11.54 7.22 5.13
CA PRO A 58 -10.75 8.43 5.41
C PRO A 58 -11.21 9.22 6.65
N TYR A 59 -12.31 8.81 7.29
CA TYR A 59 -12.79 9.38 8.54
C TYR A 59 -12.42 8.53 9.76
N LYS A 60 -11.85 7.34 9.53
CA LYS A 60 -11.22 6.54 10.58
C LYS A 60 -9.76 6.97 10.71
N MET A 61 -9.44 7.60 11.83
CA MET A 61 -8.08 8.07 12.13
C MET A 61 -7.20 6.88 12.50
N ASN A 62 -6.01 6.79 11.90
CA ASN A 62 -4.93 5.93 12.39
C ASN A 62 -4.12 6.69 13.42
N GLY A 63 -4.15 6.24 14.67
CA GLY A 63 -3.31 6.76 15.73
C GLY A 63 -1.95 6.07 15.78
N LEU A 64 -1.27 6.21 16.92
CA LEU A 64 0.07 5.66 17.15
C LEU A 64 0.02 4.14 17.38
N GLU A 65 -1.13 3.61 17.76
CA GLU A 65 -1.38 2.18 17.96
C GLU A 65 -1.24 1.32 16.70
N GLN A 66 -1.22 1.94 15.51
CA GLN A 66 -1.00 1.25 14.25
C GLN A 66 0.49 1.11 13.89
N ILE A 67 1.38 1.77 14.64
CA ILE A 67 2.81 1.69 14.41
C ILE A 67 3.33 0.51 15.21
N PRO A 68 3.99 -0.48 14.59
CA PRO A 68 4.58 -1.59 15.31
C PRO A 68 5.68 -1.08 16.24
N ASP A 69 5.71 -1.59 17.46
CA ASP A 69 6.82 -1.32 18.39
C ASP A 69 8.09 -2.05 17.91
N GLU A 70 9.27 -1.55 18.29
CA GLU A 70 10.57 -2.08 17.83
C GLU A 70 10.76 -3.60 18.11
N GLU A 71 10.03 -4.13 19.08
CA GLU A 71 10.04 -5.57 19.41
C GLU A 71 9.23 -6.39 18.41
N GLU A 72 8.09 -5.88 17.93
CA GLU A 72 7.21 -6.53 16.94
C GLU A 72 7.77 -6.43 15.50
N GLU A 73 8.56 -5.40 15.20
CA GLU A 73 9.18 -5.21 13.89
C GLU A 73 10.18 -6.33 13.55
N LYS A 74 10.88 -6.86 14.57
CA LYS A 74 11.83 -7.97 14.39
C LYS A 74 11.11 -9.28 14.03
N GLU A 75 9.94 -9.52 14.62
CA GLU A 75 9.15 -10.73 14.34
C GLU A 75 8.59 -10.71 12.91
N GLN A 76 8.17 -9.55 12.39
CA GLN A 76 7.63 -9.42 11.03
C GLN A 76 8.71 -9.51 9.94
N ILE A 77 9.95 -9.08 10.21
CA ILE A 77 11.06 -9.15 9.24
C ILE A 77 11.68 -10.58 9.20
N GLU A 78 11.54 -11.35 10.28
CA GLU A 78 12.11 -12.69 10.42
C GLU A 78 11.28 -13.83 9.79
N GLU A 79 10.04 -13.58 9.36
CA GLU A 79 9.28 -14.53 8.54
C GLU A 79 9.48 -14.25 7.03
N PRO A 80 10.43 -14.91 6.33
CA PRO A 80 10.33 -14.99 4.89
C PRO A 80 9.13 -15.90 4.54
N GLU A 81 8.02 -15.24 4.18
CA GLU A 81 6.68 -15.76 3.86
C GLU A 81 6.58 -16.87 2.79
N ASP A 82 7.66 -17.51 2.34
CA ASP A 82 7.53 -18.67 1.44
C ASP A 82 8.74 -19.63 1.46
N PRO A 83 8.61 -20.86 1.98
CA PRO A 83 9.70 -21.86 1.99
C PRO A 83 10.19 -22.23 0.57
N ALA A 84 9.39 -21.93 -0.46
CA ALA A 84 9.75 -22.10 -1.87
C ALA A 84 10.86 -21.14 -2.34
N LEU A 85 10.87 -19.89 -1.84
CA LEU A 85 11.86 -18.87 -2.23
C LEU A 85 13.25 -19.20 -1.70
N LEU A 86 13.34 -19.78 -0.49
CA LEU A 86 14.60 -20.26 0.09
C LEU A 86 15.21 -21.39 -0.75
N LYS A 87 14.40 -22.41 -1.10
CA LYS A 87 14.85 -23.52 -1.96
C LYS A 87 15.28 -23.04 -3.35
N LYS A 88 14.61 -22.03 -3.90
CA LYS A 88 14.97 -21.43 -5.19
C LYS A 88 16.32 -20.72 -5.12
N ARG A 89 16.56 -19.90 -4.08
CA ARG A 89 17.85 -19.22 -3.85
C ARG A 89 19.00 -20.20 -3.63
N GLU A 90 18.79 -21.27 -2.88
CA GLU A 90 19.81 -22.32 -2.68
C GLU A 90 20.14 -23.06 -3.98
N LYS A 91 19.13 -23.40 -4.77
CA LYS A 91 19.31 -24.06 -6.07
C LYS A 91 20.10 -23.16 -7.04
N GLU A 92 19.78 -21.86 -7.06
CA GLU A 92 20.49 -20.88 -7.88
C GLU A 92 21.96 -20.72 -7.45
N ARG A 93 22.24 -20.69 -6.13
CA ARG A 93 23.62 -20.67 -5.60
C ARG A 93 24.42 -21.89 -6.03
N LYS A 94 23.84 -23.10 -5.89
CA LYS A 94 24.47 -24.36 -6.32
C LYS A 94 24.73 -24.39 -7.83
N GLN A 95 23.83 -23.81 -8.63
CA GLN A 95 23.99 -23.75 -10.09
C GLN A 95 25.11 -22.79 -10.50
N LYS A 96 25.20 -21.60 -9.89
CA LYS A 96 26.29 -20.64 -10.13
C LYS A 96 27.65 -21.19 -9.72
N GLU A 97 27.72 -21.94 -8.62
CA GLU A 97 28.98 -22.57 -8.18
C GLU A 97 29.46 -23.65 -9.15
N LYS A 98 28.53 -24.45 -9.70
CA LYS A 98 28.85 -25.43 -10.76
C LYS A 98 29.36 -24.75 -12.03
N GLN A 99 28.72 -23.67 -12.46
CA GLN A 99 29.15 -22.90 -13.63
C GLN A 99 30.55 -22.32 -13.46
N ARG A 100 30.88 -21.75 -12.28
CA ARG A 100 32.24 -21.26 -11.99
C ARG A 100 33.28 -22.38 -12.07
N LYS A 101 32.98 -23.55 -11.50
CA LYS A 101 33.87 -24.72 -11.56
C LYS A 101 34.06 -25.26 -12.97
N GLU A 102 33.05 -25.16 -13.84
CA GLU A 102 33.16 -25.54 -15.25
C GLU A 102 33.98 -24.53 -16.06
N GLU A 103 33.75 -23.23 -15.86
CA GLU A 103 34.57 -22.17 -16.49
C GLU A 103 36.04 -22.28 -16.09
N GLU A 104 36.33 -22.51 -14.82
CA GLU A 104 37.70 -22.64 -14.30
C GLU A 104 38.41 -23.85 -14.92
N LYS A 105 37.71 -25.00 -15.03
CA LYS A 105 38.23 -26.18 -15.73
C LYS A 105 38.47 -25.95 -17.22
N LEU A 106 37.61 -25.17 -17.88
CA LEU A 106 37.77 -24.85 -19.30
C LEU A 106 39.00 -23.96 -19.53
N ARG A 107 39.21 -22.96 -18.67
CA ARG A 107 40.39 -22.09 -18.68
C ARG A 107 41.68 -22.88 -18.43
N GLU A 108 41.69 -23.79 -17.47
CA GLU A 108 42.86 -24.66 -17.23
C GLU A 108 43.20 -25.55 -18.43
N LYS A 109 42.18 -26.06 -19.14
CA LYS A 109 42.40 -26.87 -20.36
C LYS A 109 43.00 -26.05 -21.49
N GLN A 110 42.50 -24.83 -21.71
CA GLN A 110 43.02 -23.91 -22.72
C GLN A 110 44.47 -23.54 -22.45
N LEU A 111 44.81 -23.21 -21.19
CA LEU A 111 46.21 -22.94 -20.79
C LEU A 111 47.13 -24.15 -21.05
N LYS A 112 46.66 -25.37 -20.76
CA LYS A 112 47.42 -26.60 -21.04
C LYS A 112 47.58 -26.89 -22.54
N GLU A 113 46.62 -26.51 -23.38
CA GLU A 113 46.73 -26.61 -24.83
C GLU A 113 47.69 -25.57 -25.40
N GLU A 114 47.62 -24.32 -24.93
CA GLU A 114 48.56 -23.25 -25.32
C GLU A 114 50.00 -23.58 -24.92
N GLU A 115 50.22 -24.11 -23.71
CA GLU A 115 51.55 -24.58 -23.27
C GLU A 115 52.08 -25.74 -24.12
N LYS A 116 51.20 -26.66 -24.57
CA LYS A 116 51.59 -27.76 -25.47
C LYS A 116 51.94 -27.24 -26.87
N GLN A 117 51.21 -26.27 -27.39
CA GLN A 117 51.51 -25.64 -28.68
C GLN A 117 52.84 -24.88 -28.65
N LYS A 118 53.13 -24.14 -27.56
CA LYS A 118 54.42 -23.46 -27.35
C LYS A 118 55.62 -24.40 -27.20
N LYS A 119 55.41 -25.66 -26.82
CA LYS A 119 56.49 -26.68 -26.70
C LYS A 119 56.79 -27.42 -28.01
N MET A 120 55.96 -27.27 -29.05
CA MET A 120 56.15 -27.89 -30.37
C MET A 120 56.69 -26.93 -31.45
N GLN A 121 56.89 -25.66 -31.11
CA GLN A 121 57.68 -24.69 -31.88
C GLN A 121 59.08 -24.57 -31.29
#